data_AF-A0A1F8M7T7-F1
#
_entry.id   AF-A0A1F8M7T7-F1
#
_cell.length_a   1.000
_cell.length_b   1.000
_cell.length_c   1.000
_cell.angle_alpha   90.00
_cell.angle_beta   90.00
_cell.angle_gamma   90.00
#
_symmetry.space_group_name_H-M   'P 1'
#
loop_
_entity.id
_entity.type
_entity.pdbx_description
1 polymer ?
#
loop_
_entity_poly.entity_id
_entity_poly.type
_entity_poly.pdbx_seq_one_letter_code
_entity_poly.pdbx_strand_id
1 'polypeptide(L)'
;MRTRPKCPNCGQEAFGTMCRWCHQPLTINQPFEKSEQREVKKSGAPRPQFPVVDRLLQRNTETTATVKNEERAVSSTMVFNDARQKASQIIARAEQVARDIASKGQNDAEAKSARLLAEATEKAEQIIHNAERQSAQILDKIKTEAEAKSTAIISDARQKSDQIISIAELTARELMAQESIVIKAQAEADKLNAEARQKAQEIVREAQAANRQLTARENIIKNAEAESARLIAEATAEATQITSEAENSATELIEKAKHDADVKAAKIVADAKQKAAQITADAEETMKSIDAKTQLVKDSEVESTRLISEARKKAADISREMNSEAAAAISGITSDAQKKAEQIVHEAKQTAAEISAKAKKQAEGESSSIIAEARKKAEQFSVEAKRAAADISARAKADAEEDISKMLADTRGKAAKIVDKAERDAETLSLKLKAEAENTVKEIIAKAKVKADNDSAKLITDAKNKAETIIGEAEQNARKLVDKEKITAQAETEAAKLLADARKTAATVLGNAENTVAEAVNKAKAETEAESVKLISVTRAKAKEIISDAERRGKEIVAKAESEAGDKWTSIVNQATEIASRTLELAGVETKPEPKPSPKTKKPAAAKK
;
A
#
# COMPACT_ATOMS: atom_id res chain seq x y z
N MET A 1 54.19 3.39 23.75
CA MET A 1 52.76 3.17 23.41
C MET A 1 52.58 3.47 21.92
N ARG A 2 51.82 2.68 21.16
CA ARG A 2 51.49 3.02 19.76
C ARG A 2 50.23 3.88 19.76
N THR A 3 50.29 5.08 19.17
CA THR A 3 49.13 5.95 18.99
C THR A 3 48.13 5.30 18.05
N ARG A 4 46.83 5.33 18.40
CA ARG A 4 45.78 4.79 17.53
C ARG A 4 45.52 5.73 16.35
N PRO A 5 45.20 5.19 15.15
CA PRO A 5 44.80 6.02 14.03
C PRO A 5 43.53 6.79 14.37
N LYS A 6 43.46 8.04 13.93
CA LYS A 6 42.26 8.87 14.02
C LYS A 6 41.50 8.79 12.70
N CYS A 7 40.17 8.78 12.76
CA CYS A 7 39.34 8.84 11.56
C CYS A 7 39.58 10.17 10.82
N PRO A 8 39.95 10.17 9.52
CA PRO A 8 40.21 11.41 8.78
C PRO A 8 38.96 12.29 8.65
N ASN A 9 37.76 11.70 8.74
CA ASN A 9 36.47 12.39 8.54
C ASN A 9 35.88 12.99 9.84
N CYS A 10 36.45 12.69 11.03
CA CYS A 10 35.93 13.24 12.30
C CYS A 10 36.95 13.38 13.45
N GLY A 11 38.23 13.03 13.26
CA GLY A 11 39.31 13.22 14.24
C GLY A 11 39.30 12.30 15.48
N GLN A 12 38.25 11.48 15.68
CA GLN A 12 38.14 10.53 16.80
C GLN A 12 38.97 9.26 16.57
N GLU A 13 39.36 8.57 17.65
CA GLU A 13 40.10 7.30 17.55
C GLU A 13 39.31 6.22 16.79
N ALA A 14 39.95 5.60 15.80
CA ALA A 14 39.37 4.53 15.00
C ALA A 14 39.62 3.15 15.62
N PHE A 15 38.60 2.29 15.55
CA PHE A 15 38.65 0.89 15.99
C PHE A 15 38.06 0.02 14.87
N GLY A 16 38.87 -0.84 14.25
CA GLY A 16 38.45 -1.64 13.10
C GLY A 16 38.36 -0.83 11.80
N THR A 17 37.59 -1.33 10.83
CA THR A 17 37.50 -0.81 9.46
C THR A 17 36.41 0.24 9.23
N MET A 18 35.59 0.56 10.24
CA MET A 18 34.59 1.64 10.17
C MET A 18 34.70 2.55 11.39
N CYS A 19 34.53 3.86 11.20
CA CYS A 19 34.54 4.78 12.32
C CYS A 19 33.23 4.70 13.11
N ARG A 20 33.30 4.30 14.39
CA ARG A 20 32.13 4.17 15.29
C ARG A 20 31.33 5.48 15.51
N TRP A 21 31.89 6.64 15.18
CA TRP A 21 31.20 7.93 15.26
C TRP A 21 30.47 8.27 13.97
N CYS A 22 31.19 8.42 12.84
CA CYS A 22 30.58 8.85 11.57
C CYS A 22 30.12 7.70 10.65
N HIS A 23 30.27 6.45 11.09
CA HIS A 23 29.87 5.20 10.40
C HIS A 23 30.46 5.00 8.97
N GLN A 24 31.42 5.85 8.59
CA GLN A 24 32.12 5.78 7.31
C GLN A 24 33.17 4.66 7.33
N PRO A 25 33.33 3.90 6.23
CA PRO A 25 34.41 2.93 6.07
C PRO A 25 35.75 3.63 5.91
N LEU A 26 36.77 3.10 6.57
CA LEU A 26 38.15 3.58 6.51
C LEU A 26 38.84 2.91 5.33
N THR A 27 38.82 3.54 4.17
CA THR A 27 39.43 3.06 2.93
C THR A 27 40.96 3.12 3.02
N ILE A 28 41.60 1.98 3.29
CA ILE A 28 43.04 1.85 3.58
C ILE A 28 43.96 2.11 2.36
N ASN A 29 43.41 2.23 1.15
CA ASN A 29 44.16 2.21 -0.11
C ASN A 29 44.70 3.58 -0.58
N GLN A 30 45.26 4.39 0.31
CA GLN A 30 46.16 5.50 -0.06
C GLN A 30 47.54 5.31 0.59
N PRO A 31 48.65 5.39 -0.17
CA PRO A 31 49.99 5.41 0.42
C PRO A 31 50.16 6.63 1.33
N PHE A 32 50.75 6.43 2.51
CA PHE A 32 51.05 7.53 3.42
C PHE A 32 52.21 8.38 2.86
N GLU A 33 51.88 9.44 2.12
CA GLU A 33 52.82 10.53 1.92
C GLU A 33 53.16 11.17 3.28
N LYS A 34 54.46 11.33 3.53
CA LYS A 34 54.95 11.87 4.80
C LYS A 34 54.68 13.36 4.83
N SER A 35 53.72 13.79 5.66
CA SER A 35 53.60 15.19 6.07
C SER A 35 54.84 15.56 6.90
N GLU A 36 55.87 16.10 6.27
CA GLU A 36 57.08 16.56 6.95
C GLU A 36 56.75 17.62 8.00
N GLN A 37 57.38 17.49 9.17
CA GLN A 37 57.25 18.46 10.24
C GLN A 37 57.95 19.76 9.83
N ARG A 38 57.18 20.80 9.46
CA ARG A 38 57.70 22.17 9.42
C ARG A 38 57.91 22.67 10.84
N GLU A 39 59.05 22.28 11.41
CA GLU A 39 59.61 22.90 12.61
C GLU A 39 59.68 24.42 12.46
N VAL A 40 59.35 25.15 13.53
CA VAL A 40 59.63 26.58 13.61
C VAL A 40 61.13 26.77 13.84
N LYS A 41 61.91 26.71 12.76
CA LYS A 41 63.35 26.96 12.78
C LYS A 41 63.63 28.39 13.22
N LYS A 42 64.02 28.55 14.48
CA LYS A 42 64.70 29.74 15.01
C LYS A 42 66.07 29.87 14.32
N SER A 43 66.11 30.50 13.14
CA SER A 43 67.36 31.02 12.57
C SER A 43 67.73 32.32 13.31
N GLY A 44 68.73 32.24 14.19
CA GLY A 44 69.29 33.42 14.84
C GLY A 44 70.43 34.05 14.05
N ALA A 45 70.78 35.28 14.48
CA ALA A 45 71.90 36.11 14.03
C ALA A 45 71.82 36.72 12.61
N PRO A 46 72.56 37.82 12.35
CA PRO A 46 73.30 38.68 13.29
C PRO A 46 72.70 40.10 13.42
N ARG A 47 73.06 40.82 14.50
CA ARG A 47 73.04 42.29 14.46
C ARG A 47 74.16 42.75 13.51
N PRO A 48 73.91 43.64 12.55
CA PRO A 48 74.97 44.48 12.00
C PRO A 48 75.50 45.36 13.12
N GLN A 49 76.80 45.24 13.43
CA GLN A 49 77.50 46.30 14.16
C GLN A 49 77.69 47.46 13.18
N PHE A 50 77.32 48.68 13.57
CA PHE A 50 77.68 49.86 12.76
C PHE A 50 79.21 50.03 12.82
N PRO A 51 79.89 50.10 11.67
CA PRO A 51 81.35 50.15 11.66
C PRO A 51 81.83 51.54 12.07
N VAL A 52 82.64 51.60 13.14
CA VAL A 52 83.51 52.76 13.40
C VAL A 52 84.65 52.70 12.38
N VAL A 53 84.48 53.38 11.25
CA VAL A 53 85.55 53.63 10.28
C VAL A 53 85.78 55.14 10.20
N ASP A 54 86.65 55.58 11.10
CA ASP A 54 87.53 56.72 10.90
C ASP A 54 88.20 56.65 9.51
N ARG A 55 88.26 57.77 8.77
CA ARG A 55 89.48 58.27 8.09
C ARG A 55 89.29 59.51 7.19
N LEU A 56 89.91 60.61 7.64
CA LEU A 56 90.92 61.41 6.92
C LEU A 56 90.58 62.46 5.83
N LEU A 57 91.43 63.51 5.85
CA LEU A 57 91.95 64.35 4.75
C LEU A 57 90.95 65.26 4.01
N GLN A 58 91.17 66.57 3.85
CA GLN A 58 92.38 67.42 3.91
C GLN A 58 92.19 68.66 4.82
N ARG A 59 93.22 69.19 5.53
CA ARG A 59 94.33 70.07 5.05
C ARG A 59 93.77 71.40 4.46
N ASN A 60 94.15 72.59 4.93
CA ASN A 60 95.54 73.05 5.09
C ASN A 60 95.86 73.86 6.37
N THR A 61 97.15 73.85 6.67
CA THR A 61 97.91 74.75 7.55
C THR A 61 98.27 76.08 6.84
N GLU A 62 98.53 77.14 7.61
CA GLU A 62 99.56 78.19 7.38
C GLU A 62 99.49 79.21 8.56
N THR A 63 100.44 79.24 9.51
CA THR A 63 101.82 79.82 9.53
C THR A 63 101.90 81.28 9.97
N THR A 64 102.48 81.48 11.16
CA THR A 64 103.48 82.51 11.55
C THR A 64 103.60 83.81 10.74
N ALA A 65 103.49 84.95 11.45
CA ALA A 65 104.48 86.03 11.32
C ALA A 65 104.48 86.93 12.57
N THR A 66 105.67 87.34 13.02
CA THR A 66 105.87 88.51 13.89
C THR A 66 105.92 89.78 13.05
N VAL A 67 105.39 90.89 13.55
CA VAL A 67 105.61 92.23 12.97
C VAL A 67 106.03 93.17 14.09
N LYS A 68 107.04 94.01 13.82
CA LYS A 68 107.60 94.98 14.76
C LYS A 68 106.78 96.28 14.75
N ASN A 69 106.85 97.03 15.85
CA ASN A 69 106.57 98.48 15.80
C ASN A 69 107.67 99.17 14.98
N GLU A 70 107.27 100.02 14.05
CA GLU A 70 108.07 101.16 13.57
C GLU A 70 107.13 102.27 13.11
N GLU A 71 107.52 103.52 13.28
CA GLU A 71 106.61 104.67 13.21
C GLU A 71 106.46 105.22 11.78
N ARG A 72 105.23 105.57 11.38
CA ARG A 72 104.92 106.88 10.76
C ARG A 72 103.41 107.12 10.63
N ALA A 73 103.03 108.38 10.66
CA ALA A 73 101.64 108.82 10.57
C ALA A 73 101.16 109.00 9.12
N VAL A 74 99.84 108.91 8.89
CA VAL A 74 98.98 109.87 8.15
C VAL A 74 97.65 109.21 7.70
N SER A 75 96.57 110.00 7.74
CA SER A 75 95.23 109.78 7.16
C SER A 75 94.30 108.76 7.83
N SER A 76 93.17 109.27 8.35
CA SER A 76 92.18 108.50 9.11
C SER A 76 91.19 107.68 8.26
N THR A 77 91.20 107.80 6.93
CA THR A 77 90.14 107.27 6.04
C THR A 77 90.29 105.81 5.62
N MET A 78 91.49 105.22 5.64
CA MET A 78 91.65 103.80 5.23
C MET A 78 91.04 102.81 6.24
N VAL A 79 91.15 103.08 7.54
CA VAL A 79 90.70 102.17 8.61
C VAL A 79 89.19 101.90 8.54
N PHE A 80 88.39 102.92 8.18
CA PHE A 80 86.95 102.76 8.00
C PHE A 80 86.58 101.85 6.82
N ASN A 81 87.37 101.86 5.74
CA ASN A 81 87.09 101.03 4.57
C ASN A 81 87.44 99.56 4.79
N ASP A 82 88.56 99.25 5.45
CA ASP A 82 88.91 97.88 5.85
C ASP A 82 87.89 97.31 6.86
N ALA A 83 87.49 98.10 7.86
CA ALA A 83 86.45 97.71 8.80
C ALA A 83 85.10 97.45 8.10
N ARG A 84 84.71 98.30 7.14
CA ARG A 84 83.50 98.11 6.33
C ARG A 84 83.57 96.86 5.45
N GLN A 85 84.71 96.62 4.79
CA GLN A 85 84.93 95.43 3.95
C GLN A 85 84.86 94.14 4.77
N LYS A 86 85.47 94.11 5.96
CA LYS A 86 85.39 92.97 6.89
C LYS A 86 83.97 92.76 7.43
N ALA A 87 83.23 93.84 7.75
CA ALA A 87 81.82 93.73 8.11
C ALA A 87 80.97 93.14 6.97
N SER A 88 81.17 93.58 5.72
CA SER A 88 80.49 93.00 4.55
C SER A 88 80.84 91.53 4.33
N GLN A 89 82.09 91.11 4.54
CA GLN A 89 82.48 89.69 4.46
C GLN A 89 81.84 88.84 5.57
N ILE A 90 81.70 89.39 6.78
CA ILE A 90 81.02 88.72 7.91
C ILE A 90 79.53 88.56 7.61
N ILE A 91 78.87 89.61 7.09
CA ILE A 91 77.46 89.56 6.68
C ILE A 91 77.25 88.52 5.56
N ALA A 92 78.06 88.56 4.50
CA ALA A 92 77.96 87.60 3.39
C ALA A 92 78.14 86.14 3.83
N ARG A 93 79.06 85.88 4.78
CA ARG A 93 79.23 84.55 5.39
C ARG A 93 78.06 84.16 6.29
N ALA A 94 77.54 85.09 7.10
CA ALA A 94 76.38 84.83 7.95
C ALA A 94 75.12 84.52 7.12
N GLU A 95 74.89 85.26 6.02
CA GLU A 95 73.83 84.95 5.06
C GLU A 95 74.05 83.60 4.37
N GLN A 96 75.28 83.25 3.97
CA GLN A 96 75.58 81.95 3.37
C GLN A 96 75.28 80.82 4.34
N VAL A 97 75.74 80.93 5.60
CA VAL A 97 75.44 79.94 6.65
C VAL A 97 73.94 79.87 6.93
N ALA A 98 73.22 81.01 6.93
CA ALA A 98 71.76 81.01 7.07
C ALA A 98 71.05 80.33 5.89
N ARG A 99 71.50 80.55 4.65
CA ARG A 99 71.00 79.86 3.44
C ARG A 99 71.30 78.36 3.48
N ASP A 100 72.50 77.96 3.91
CA ASP A 100 72.90 76.56 4.05
C ASP A 100 72.10 75.83 5.16
N ILE A 101 71.82 76.51 6.27
CA ILE A 101 70.97 75.99 7.36
C ILE A 101 69.50 75.89 6.91
N ALA A 102 68.98 76.90 6.22
CA ALA A 102 67.62 76.89 5.69
C ALA A 102 67.43 75.77 4.64
N SER A 103 68.37 75.62 3.70
CA SER A 103 68.35 74.55 2.70
C SER A 103 68.48 73.16 3.34
N LYS A 104 69.35 72.97 4.33
CA LYS A 104 69.43 71.70 5.07
C LYS A 104 68.14 71.41 5.84
N GLY A 105 67.57 72.40 6.52
CA GLY A 105 66.30 72.28 7.23
C GLY A 105 65.13 71.92 6.30
N GLN A 106 65.07 72.54 5.11
CA GLN A 106 64.11 72.22 4.07
C GLN A 106 64.33 70.78 3.55
N ASN A 107 65.55 70.41 3.15
CA ASN A 107 65.86 69.08 2.63
C ASN A 107 65.57 67.98 3.67
N ASP A 108 65.88 68.20 4.95
CA ASP A 108 65.57 67.27 6.05
C ASP A 108 64.05 67.18 6.32
N ALA A 109 63.31 68.28 6.17
CA ALA A 109 61.85 68.28 6.31
C ALA A 109 61.16 67.57 5.13
N GLU A 110 61.60 67.83 3.90
CA GLU A 110 61.14 67.15 2.69
C GLU A 110 61.47 65.66 2.73
N ALA A 111 62.69 65.28 3.14
CA ALA A 111 63.07 63.88 3.29
C ALA A 111 62.27 63.14 4.39
N LYS A 112 61.93 63.81 5.50
CA LYS A 112 61.03 63.27 6.53
C LYS A 112 59.60 63.14 6.01
N SER A 113 59.08 64.15 5.32
CA SER A 113 57.76 64.14 4.70
C SER A 113 57.62 63.01 3.68
N ALA A 114 58.59 62.87 2.77
CA ALA A 114 58.63 61.79 1.79
C ALA A 114 58.66 60.39 2.43
N ARG A 115 59.38 60.20 3.54
CA ARG A 115 59.38 58.93 4.30
C ARG A 115 58.02 58.67 4.96
N LEU A 116 57.41 59.66 5.59
CA LEU A 116 56.09 59.53 6.20
C LEU A 116 55.00 59.23 5.16
N LEU A 117 55.09 59.83 3.97
CA LEU A 117 54.20 59.52 2.84
C LEU A 117 54.44 58.10 2.32
N ALA A 118 55.68 57.67 2.12
CA ALA A 118 56.00 56.31 1.70
C ALA A 118 55.51 55.25 2.71
N GLU A 119 55.75 55.46 4.01
CA GLU A 119 55.22 54.60 5.07
C GLU A 119 53.68 54.58 5.13
N ALA A 120 53.02 55.71 4.84
CA ALA A 120 51.56 55.79 4.80
C ALA A 120 50.99 55.04 3.59
N THR A 121 51.62 55.17 2.41
CA THR A 121 51.25 54.42 1.21
C THR A 121 51.46 52.92 1.41
N GLU A 122 52.61 52.47 1.94
CA GLU A 122 52.86 51.05 2.22
C GLU A 122 51.81 50.47 3.19
N LYS A 123 51.47 51.21 4.25
CA LYS A 123 50.42 50.79 5.20
C LYS A 123 49.03 50.76 4.55
N ALA A 124 48.72 51.68 3.65
CA ALA A 124 47.47 51.66 2.88
C ALA A 124 47.39 50.45 1.92
N GLU A 125 48.46 50.15 1.19
CA GLU A 125 48.57 48.98 0.32
C GLU A 125 48.45 47.67 1.11
N GLN A 126 49.11 47.57 2.27
CA GLN A 126 48.98 46.43 3.17
C GLN A 126 47.54 46.27 3.70
N ILE A 127 46.83 47.36 4.00
CA ILE A 127 45.42 47.31 4.42
C ILE A 127 44.53 46.82 3.27
N ILE A 128 44.72 47.34 2.04
CA ILE A 128 43.97 46.93 0.85
C ILE A 128 44.19 45.45 0.57
N HIS A 129 45.44 44.99 0.44
CA HIS A 129 45.75 43.58 0.17
C HIS A 129 45.22 42.62 1.26
N ASN A 130 45.22 43.05 2.53
CA ASN A 130 44.61 42.26 3.62
C ASN A 130 43.08 42.21 3.52
N ALA A 131 42.41 43.32 3.16
CA ALA A 131 40.97 43.35 2.92
C ALA A 131 40.57 42.50 1.71
N GLU A 132 41.33 42.55 0.61
CA GLU A 132 41.14 41.69 -0.57
C GLU A 132 41.28 40.21 -0.21
N ARG A 133 42.33 39.84 0.55
CA ARG A 133 42.54 38.46 1.03
C ARG A 133 41.39 38.00 1.93
N GLN A 134 40.90 38.85 2.84
CA GLN A 134 39.75 38.53 3.70
C GLN A 134 38.47 38.37 2.87
N SER A 135 38.22 39.27 1.91
CA SER A 135 37.07 39.19 0.99
C SER A 135 37.08 37.89 0.19
N ALA A 136 38.23 37.51 -0.40
CA ALA A 136 38.38 36.25 -1.10
C ALA A 136 38.13 35.02 -0.20
N GLN A 137 38.63 35.02 1.03
CA GLN A 137 38.36 33.96 2.01
C GLN A 137 36.89 33.88 2.46
N ILE A 138 36.17 35.02 2.49
CA ILE A 138 34.74 35.06 2.78
C ILE A 138 33.94 34.52 1.60
N LEU A 139 34.28 34.91 0.37
CA LEU A 139 33.64 34.41 -0.85
C LEU A 139 33.81 32.90 -1.02
N ASP A 140 35.01 32.35 -0.77
CA ASP A 140 35.28 30.91 -0.85
C ASP A 140 34.51 30.11 0.22
N LYS A 141 34.39 30.64 1.45
CA LYS A 141 33.53 30.07 2.50
C LYS A 141 32.04 30.10 2.13
N ILE A 142 31.55 31.22 1.58
CA ILE A 142 30.15 31.33 1.12
C ILE A 142 29.89 30.33 0.00
N LYS A 143 30.81 30.19 -0.96
CA LYS A 143 30.71 29.23 -2.06
C LYS A 143 30.67 27.79 -1.55
N THR A 144 31.64 27.39 -0.72
CA THR A 144 31.73 26.01 -0.20
C THR A 144 30.55 25.67 0.73
N GLU A 145 30.05 26.62 1.54
CA GLU A 145 28.79 26.43 2.29
C GLU A 145 27.57 26.28 1.37
N ALA A 146 27.49 27.03 0.27
CA ALA A 146 26.39 26.95 -0.68
C ALA A 146 26.41 25.61 -1.46
N GLU A 147 27.59 25.17 -1.89
CA GLU A 147 27.79 23.87 -2.54
C GLU A 147 27.44 22.71 -1.60
N ALA A 148 27.84 22.79 -0.31
CA ALA A 148 27.47 21.81 0.70
C ALA A 148 25.94 21.76 0.97
N LYS A 149 25.30 22.93 1.12
CA LYS A 149 23.83 23.02 1.31
C LYS A 149 23.06 22.51 0.08
N SER A 150 23.50 22.86 -1.13
CA SER A 150 22.93 22.35 -2.38
C SER A 150 23.04 20.83 -2.48
N THR A 151 24.22 20.28 -2.16
CA THR A 151 24.46 18.83 -2.15
C THR A 151 23.56 18.11 -1.12
N ALA A 152 23.39 18.68 0.08
CA ALA A 152 22.50 18.13 1.10
C ALA A 152 21.03 18.13 0.65
N ILE A 153 20.54 19.23 0.05
CA ILE A 153 19.18 19.32 -0.50
C ILE A 153 18.95 18.29 -1.62
N ILE A 154 19.92 18.12 -2.52
CA ILE A 154 19.84 17.11 -3.59
C ILE A 154 19.83 15.68 -3.02
N SER A 155 20.59 15.43 -1.94
CA SER A 155 20.61 14.12 -1.27
C SER A 155 19.28 13.79 -0.57
N ASP A 156 18.71 14.75 0.16
CA ASP A 156 17.41 14.62 0.82
C ASP A 156 16.26 14.45 -0.19
N ALA A 157 16.27 15.22 -1.28
CA ALA A 157 15.30 15.08 -2.37
C ALA A 157 15.35 13.70 -3.05
N ARG A 158 16.56 13.15 -3.26
CA ARG A 158 16.74 11.78 -3.77
C ARG A 158 16.23 10.74 -2.78
N GLN A 159 16.64 10.80 -1.51
CA GLN A 159 16.18 9.89 -0.47
C GLN A 159 14.65 9.87 -0.33
N LYS A 160 14.00 11.03 -0.43
CA LYS A 160 12.52 11.15 -0.44
C LYS A 160 11.91 10.56 -1.72
N SER A 161 12.54 10.72 -2.87
CA SER A 161 12.10 10.08 -4.13
C SER A 161 12.19 8.56 -4.03
N ASP A 162 13.30 8.03 -3.52
CA ASP A 162 13.51 6.58 -3.34
C ASP A 162 12.51 5.97 -2.35
N GLN A 163 12.17 6.71 -1.27
CA GLN A 163 11.10 6.34 -0.34
C GLN A 163 9.72 6.30 -1.01
N ILE A 164 9.38 7.30 -1.83
CA ILE A 164 8.11 7.35 -2.58
C ILE A 164 8.03 6.19 -3.59
N ILE A 165 9.11 5.89 -4.31
CA ILE A 165 9.18 4.76 -5.25
C ILE A 165 8.99 3.43 -4.51
N SER A 166 9.68 3.22 -3.39
CA SER A 166 9.56 2.01 -2.57
C SER A 166 8.14 1.79 -2.02
N ILE A 167 7.47 2.86 -1.57
CA ILE A 167 6.07 2.81 -1.14
C ILE A 167 5.16 2.47 -2.34
N ALA A 168 5.33 3.12 -3.49
CA ALA A 168 4.53 2.87 -4.69
C ALA A 168 4.68 1.44 -5.21
N GLU A 169 5.90 0.88 -5.21
CA GLU A 169 6.15 -0.53 -5.53
C GLU A 169 5.44 -1.47 -4.55
N LEU A 170 5.48 -1.18 -3.24
CA LEU A 170 4.84 -2.01 -2.23
C LEU A 170 3.31 -1.97 -2.36
N THR A 171 2.73 -0.80 -2.64
CA THR A 171 1.30 -0.66 -2.97
C THR A 171 0.93 -1.41 -4.24
N ALA A 172 1.74 -1.34 -5.31
CA ALA A 172 1.50 -2.09 -6.54
C ALA A 172 1.51 -3.61 -6.30
N ARG A 173 2.39 -4.10 -5.42
CA ARG A 173 2.42 -5.52 -5.00
C ARG A 173 1.21 -5.90 -4.13
N GLU A 174 0.75 -5.03 -3.21
CA GLU A 174 -0.51 -5.26 -2.46
C GLU A 174 -1.70 -5.35 -3.43
N LEU A 175 -1.77 -4.50 -4.46
CA LEU A 175 -2.86 -4.50 -5.46
C LEU A 175 -2.83 -5.75 -6.34
N MET A 176 -1.68 -6.16 -6.88
CA MET A 176 -1.56 -7.42 -7.65
C MET A 176 -1.91 -8.65 -6.79
N ALA A 177 -1.59 -8.63 -5.50
CA ALA A 177 -1.98 -9.69 -4.57
C ALA A 177 -3.51 -9.74 -4.40
N GLN A 178 -4.18 -8.59 -4.25
CA GLN A 178 -5.65 -8.50 -4.20
C GLN A 178 -6.30 -8.97 -5.51
N GLU A 179 -5.79 -8.56 -6.66
CA GLU A 179 -6.26 -9.02 -7.98
C GLU A 179 -6.15 -10.55 -8.11
N SER A 180 -5.05 -11.15 -7.63
CA SER A 180 -4.89 -12.61 -7.59
C SER A 180 -5.92 -13.34 -6.71
N ILE A 181 -6.48 -12.67 -5.69
CA ILE A 181 -7.56 -13.20 -4.85
C ILE A 181 -8.90 -13.10 -5.58
N VAL A 182 -9.17 -11.99 -6.28
CA VAL A 182 -10.37 -11.82 -7.11
C VAL A 182 -10.41 -12.86 -8.23
N ILE A 183 -9.30 -13.10 -8.92
CA ILE A 183 -9.20 -14.13 -9.97
C ILE A 183 -9.49 -15.53 -9.42
N LYS A 184 -8.98 -15.87 -8.23
CA LYS A 184 -9.26 -17.15 -7.56
C LYS A 184 -10.73 -17.28 -7.17
N ALA A 185 -11.31 -16.24 -6.56
CA ALA A 185 -12.72 -16.23 -6.18
C ALA A 185 -13.64 -16.36 -7.40
N GLN A 186 -13.31 -15.72 -8.52
CA GLN A 186 -14.03 -15.87 -9.78
C GLN A 186 -13.94 -17.30 -10.32
N ALA A 187 -12.74 -17.88 -10.38
CA ALA A 187 -12.55 -19.25 -10.84
C ALA A 187 -13.28 -20.30 -9.96
N GLU A 188 -13.36 -20.05 -8.65
CA GLU A 188 -14.09 -20.92 -7.71
C GLU A 188 -15.62 -20.75 -7.82
N ALA A 189 -16.10 -19.53 -8.08
CA ALA A 189 -17.50 -19.28 -8.42
C ALA A 189 -17.90 -19.92 -9.77
N ASP A 190 -17.03 -19.86 -10.79
CA ASP A 190 -17.27 -20.49 -12.08
C ASP A 190 -17.25 -22.03 -11.98
N LYS A 191 -16.39 -22.59 -11.12
CA LYS A 191 -16.40 -24.02 -10.76
C LYS A 191 -17.71 -24.42 -10.08
N LEU A 192 -18.18 -23.65 -9.10
CA LEU A 192 -19.48 -23.89 -8.44
C LEU A 192 -20.65 -23.81 -9.44
N ASN A 193 -20.63 -22.85 -10.36
CA ASN A 193 -21.60 -22.74 -11.44
C ASN A 193 -21.57 -23.95 -12.39
N ALA A 194 -20.39 -24.50 -12.70
CA ALA A 194 -20.25 -25.71 -13.49
C ALA A 194 -20.80 -26.95 -12.77
N GLU A 195 -20.45 -27.14 -11.49
CA GLU A 195 -20.97 -28.25 -10.66
C GLU A 195 -22.49 -28.18 -10.49
N ALA A 196 -23.06 -26.98 -10.30
CA ALA A 196 -24.50 -26.76 -10.22
C ALA A 196 -25.21 -27.11 -11.54
N ARG A 197 -24.64 -26.70 -12.69
CA ARG A 197 -25.16 -27.05 -14.03
C ARG A 197 -25.09 -28.55 -14.28
N GLN A 198 -24.02 -29.23 -13.87
CA GLN A 198 -23.89 -30.68 -14.01
C GLN A 198 -24.97 -31.41 -13.19
N LYS A 199 -25.16 -31.05 -11.91
CA LYS A 199 -26.23 -31.62 -11.07
C LYS A 199 -27.63 -31.36 -11.62
N ALA A 200 -27.88 -30.18 -12.18
CA ALA A 200 -29.15 -29.88 -12.85
C ALA A 200 -29.38 -30.77 -14.10
N GLN A 201 -28.35 -31.01 -14.90
CA GLN A 201 -28.42 -31.94 -16.05
C GLN A 201 -28.64 -33.39 -15.62
N GLU A 202 -28.03 -33.81 -14.50
CA GLU A 202 -28.19 -35.14 -13.92
C GLU A 202 -29.64 -35.36 -13.44
N ILE A 203 -30.21 -34.42 -12.68
CA ILE A 203 -31.62 -34.44 -12.26
C ILE A 203 -32.58 -34.50 -13.47
N VAL A 204 -32.32 -33.72 -14.53
CA VAL A 204 -33.12 -33.75 -15.76
C VAL A 204 -33.01 -35.12 -16.46
N ARG A 205 -31.81 -35.74 -16.48
CA ARG A 205 -31.59 -37.08 -17.04
C ARG A 205 -32.29 -38.16 -16.22
N GLU A 206 -32.27 -38.08 -14.90
CA GLU A 206 -33.02 -38.98 -14.01
C GLU A 206 -34.53 -38.85 -14.21
N ALA A 207 -35.05 -37.62 -14.27
CA ALA A 207 -36.47 -37.36 -14.55
C ALA A 207 -36.89 -37.91 -15.93
N GLN A 208 -36.05 -37.77 -16.97
CA GLN A 208 -36.28 -38.38 -18.27
C GLN A 208 -36.25 -39.91 -18.23
N ALA A 209 -35.36 -40.51 -17.44
CA ALA A 209 -35.30 -41.97 -17.26
C ALA A 209 -36.54 -42.51 -16.54
N ALA A 210 -36.98 -41.83 -15.47
CA ALA A 210 -38.21 -42.14 -14.76
C ALA A 210 -39.44 -42.01 -15.67
N ASN A 211 -39.52 -40.94 -16.47
CA ASN A 211 -40.62 -40.76 -17.43
C ASN A 211 -40.67 -41.89 -18.47
N ARG A 212 -39.51 -42.33 -18.99
CA ARG A 212 -39.43 -43.51 -19.89
C ARG A 212 -39.91 -44.80 -19.21
N GLN A 213 -39.61 -44.99 -17.92
CA GLN A 213 -40.13 -46.14 -17.16
C GLN A 213 -41.66 -46.06 -16.96
N LEU A 214 -42.21 -44.85 -16.76
CA LEU A 214 -43.67 -44.65 -16.69
C LEU A 214 -44.33 -44.98 -18.03
N THR A 215 -43.83 -44.47 -19.16
CA THR A 215 -44.33 -44.82 -20.49
C THR A 215 -44.22 -46.33 -20.79
N ALA A 216 -43.14 -46.98 -20.35
CA ALA A 216 -42.99 -48.43 -20.49
C ALA A 216 -44.04 -49.20 -19.67
N ARG A 217 -44.34 -48.76 -18.44
CA ARG A 217 -45.41 -49.34 -17.61
C ARG A 217 -46.81 -49.09 -18.19
N GLU A 218 -47.06 -47.90 -18.72
CA GLU A 218 -48.31 -47.56 -19.41
C GLU A 218 -48.55 -48.47 -20.62
N ASN A 219 -47.51 -48.76 -21.40
CA ASN A 219 -47.59 -49.71 -22.51
C ASN A 219 -47.79 -51.16 -22.04
N ILE A 220 -47.22 -51.57 -20.90
CA ILE A 220 -47.50 -52.89 -20.30
C ILE A 220 -48.98 -52.98 -19.87
N ILE A 221 -49.55 -51.92 -19.27
CA ILE A 221 -50.96 -51.86 -18.90
C ILE A 221 -51.84 -51.97 -20.14
N LYS A 222 -51.59 -51.16 -21.18
CA LYS A 222 -52.34 -51.21 -22.46
C LYS A 222 -52.28 -52.57 -23.14
N ASN A 223 -51.13 -53.25 -23.09
CA ASN A 223 -51.00 -54.61 -23.60
C ASN A 223 -51.77 -55.62 -22.75
N ALA A 224 -51.81 -55.48 -21.43
CA ALA A 224 -52.59 -56.32 -20.53
C ALA A 224 -54.11 -56.09 -20.67
N GLU A 225 -54.54 -54.84 -20.90
CA GLU A 225 -55.93 -54.50 -21.23
C GLU A 225 -56.35 -55.12 -22.58
N ALA A 226 -55.49 -55.01 -23.60
CA ALA A 226 -55.74 -55.60 -24.91
C ALA A 226 -55.79 -57.15 -24.85
N GLU A 227 -54.88 -57.79 -24.12
CA GLU A 227 -54.89 -59.25 -23.94
C GLU A 227 -56.07 -59.72 -23.07
N SER A 228 -56.45 -58.95 -22.05
CA SER A 228 -57.67 -59.22 -21.28
C SER A 228 -58.93 -59.12 -22.14
N ALA A 229 -59.02 -58.10 -23.00
CA ALA A 229 -60.11 -57.98 -23.98
C ALA A 229 -60.10 -59.14 -25.01
N ARG A 230 -58.91 -59.59 -25.44
CA ARG A 230 -58.74 -60.76 -26.32
C ARG A 230 -59.25 -62.04 -25.64
N LEU A 231 -58.86 -62.30 -24.40
CA LEU A 231 -59.31 -63.46 -23.61
C LEU A 231 -60.82 -63.43 -23.33
N ILE A 232 -61.40 -62.25 -23.07
CA ILE A 232 -62.85 -62.09 -22.91
C ILE A 232 -63.58 -62.41 -24.22
N ALA A 233 -63.07 -61.95 -25.37
CA ALA A 233 -63.64 -62.25 -26.67
C ALA A 233 -63.51 -63.75 -27.03
N GLU A 234 -62.36 -64.36 -26.74
CA GLU A 234 -62.07 -65.79 -26.96
C GLU A 234 -63.00 -66.67 -26.12
N ALA A 235 -63.11 -66.41 -24.81
CA ALA A 235 -64.04 -67.12 -23.92
C ALA A 235 -65.53 -66.89 -24.30
N THR A 236 -65.87 -65.72 -24.85
CA THR A 236 -67.24 -65.45 -25.35
C THR A 236 -67.53 -66.24 -26.63
N ALA A 237 -66.55 -66.37 -27.53
CA ALA A 237 -66.65 -67.18 -28.74
C ALA A 237 -66.76 -68.67 -28.40
N GLU A 238 -65.91 -69.17 -27.49
CA GLU A 238 -65.96 -70.56 -27.00
C GLU A 238 -67.29 -70.88 -26.31
N ALA A 239 -67.79 -70.00 -25.43
CA ALA A 239 -69.10 -70.17 -24.82
C ALA A 239 -70.24 -70.20 -25.87
N THR A 240 -70.14 -69.38 -26.92
CA THR A 240 -71.11 -69.35 -28.03
C THR A 240 -71.05 -70.64 -28.85
N GLN A 241 -69.84 -71.16 -29.12
CA GLN A 241 -69.64 -72.45 -29.78
C GLN A 241 -70.24 -73.60 -28.96
N ILE A 242 -69.94 -73.67 -27.65
CA ILE A 242 -70.49 -74.68 -26.74
C ILE A 242 -72.03 -74.64 -26.73
N THR A 243 -72.65 -73.45 -26.74
CA THR A 243 -74.12 -73.36 -26.85
C THR A 243 -74.64 -73.88 -28.18
N SER A 244 -73.97 -73.58 -29.31
CA SER A 244 -74.39 -74.08 -30.63
C SER A 244 -74.20 -75.59 -30.76
N GLU A 245 -73.09 -76.14 -30.26
CA GLU A 245 -72.85 -77.59 -30.22
C GLU A 245 -73.87 -78.32 -29.35
N ALA A 246 -74.27 -77.73 -28.20
CA ALA A 246 -75.33 -78.25 -27.36
C ALA A 246 -76.71 -78.19 -28.03
N GLU A 247 -77.05 -77.11 -28.74
CA GLU A 247 -78.30 -76.98 -29.50
C GLU A 247 -78.36 -77.97 -30.66
N ASN A 248 -77.26 -78.15 -31.40
CA ASN A 248 -77.14 -79.13 -32.47
C ASN A 248 -77.28 -80.56 -31.92
N SER A 249 -76.58 -80.89 -30.83
CA SER A 249 -76.66 -82.20 -30.16
C SER A 249 -78.06 -82.49 -29.62
N ALA A 250 -78.73 -81.49 -29.04
CA ALA A 250 -80.12 -81.62 -28.59
C ALA A 250 -81.08 -81.85 -29.77
N THR A 251 -80.85 -81.20 -30.90
CA THR A 251 -81.64 -81.39 -32.13
C THR A 251 -81.44 -82.79 -32.71
N GLU A 252 -80.20 -83.27 -32.78
CA GLU A 252 -79.88 -84.65 -33.21
C GLU A 252 -80.53 -85.69 -32.29
N LEU A 253 -80.47 -85.49 -30.97
CA LEU A 253 -81.16 -86.35 -30.00
C LEU A 253 -82.68 -86.34 -30.17
N ILE A 254 -83.29 -85.20 -30.52
CA ILE A 254 -84.73 -85.11 -30.82
C ILE A 254 -85.09 -85.89 -32.08
N GLU A 255 -84.35 -85.73 -33.18
CA GLU A 255 -84.63 -86.49 -34.42
C GLU A 255 -84.36 -87.99 -34.24
N LYS A 256 -83.33 -88.37 -33.48
CA LYS A 256 -83.06 -89.77 -33.12
C LYS A 256 -84.16 -90.36 -32.24
N ALA A 257 -84.67 -89.60 -31.26
CA ALA A 257 -85.77 -90.04 -30.41
C ALA A 257 -87.09 -90.20 -31.19
N LYS A 258 -87.37 -89.32 -32.17
CA LYS A 258 -88.47 -89.49 -33.13
C LYS A 258 -88.29 -90.77 -33.94
N HIS A 259 -87.12 -90.96 -34.55
CA HIS A 259 -86.84 -92.14 -35.38
C HIS A 259 -86.99 -93.46 -34.58
N ASP A 260 -86.43 -93.53 -33.37
CA ASP A 260 -86.58 -94.67 -32.48
C ASP A 260 -88.04 -94.91 -32.07
N ALA A 261 -88.84 -93.84 -31.90
CA ALA A 261 -90.27 -93.94 -31.62
C ALA A 261 -91.07 -94.44 -32.83
N ASP A 262 -90.78 -93.94 -34.03
CA ASP A 262 -91.42 -94.37 -35.28
C ASP A 262 -91.06 -95.83 -35.61
N VAL A 263 -89.81 -96.25 -35.41
CA VAL A 263 -89.37 -97.65 -35.56
C VAL A 263 -90.08 -98.56 -34.54
N LYS A 264 -90.22 -98.13 -33.28
CA LYS A 264 -90.98 -98.88 -32.26
C LYS A 264 -92.47 -98.95 -32.61
N ALA A 265 -93.08 -97.86 -33.08
CA ALA A 265 -94.48 -97.82 -33.50
C ALA A 265 -94.72 -98.73 -34.71
N ALA A 266 -93.85 -98.67 -35.74
CA ALA A 266 -93.89 -99.55 -36.90
C ALA A 266 -93.74 -101.02 -36.50
N LYS A 267 -92.84 -101.35 -35.57
CA LYS A 267 -92.71 -102.71 -35.03
C LYS A 267 -93.96 -103.16 -34.27
N ILE A 268 -94.53 -102.33 -33.40
CA ILE A 268 -95.77 -102.68 -32.67
C ILE A 268 -96.92 -102.93 -33.66
N VAL A 269 -97.02 -102.15 -34.75
CA VAL A 269 -97.99 -102.37 -35.82
C VAL A 269 -97.70 -103.66 -36.60
N ALA A 270 -96.44 -104.02 -36.83
CA ALA A 270 -96.06 -105.29 -37.46
C ALA A 270 -96.37 -106.50 -36.57
N ASP A 271 -95.95 -106.47 -35.30
CA ASP A 271 -96.21 -107.52 -34.29
C ASP A 271 -97.73 -107.71 -34.09
N ALA A 272 -98.52 -106.61 -34.10
CA ALA A 272 -99.98 -106.66 -34.04
C ALA A 272 -100.61 -107.25 -35.30
N LYS A 273 -100.11 -106.92 -36.50
CA LYS A 273 -100.54 -107.55 -37.76
C LYS A 273 -100.20 -109.04 -37.80
N GLN A 274 -99.01 -109.42 -37.32
CA GLN A 274 -98.60 -110.82 -37.23
C GLN A 274 -99.49 -111.60 -36.25
N LYS A 275 -99.80 -111.05 -35.07
CA LYS A 275 -100.76 -111.66 -34.14
C LYS A 275 -102.17 -111.76 -34.73
N ALA A 276 -102.65 -110.75 -35.46
CA ALA A 276 -103.96 -110.81 -36.11
C ALA A 276 -104.00 -111.89 -37.20
N ALA A 277 -102.94 -112.01 -38.01
CA ALA A 277 -102.81 -113.09 -39.00
C ALA A 277 -102.71 -114.47 -38.34
N GLN A 278 -101.98 -114.60 -37.22
CA GLN A 278 -101.88 -115.86 -36.50
C GLN A 278 -103.20 -116.26 -35.84
N ILE A 279 -103.91 -115.34 -35.18
CA ILE A 279 -105.27 -115.60 -34.66
C ILE A 279 -106.23 -116.03 -35.79
N THR A 280 -106.05 -115.50 -37.01
CA THR A 280 -106.84 -115.92 -38.18
C THR A 280 -106.47 -117.34 -38.62
N ALA A 281 -105.18 -117.70 -38.63
CA ALA A 281 -104.71 -119.06 -38.94
C ALA A 281 -105.15 -120.08 -37.86
N ASP A 282 -105.04 -119.74 -36.58
CA ASP A 282 -105.49 -120.55 -35.45
C ASP A 282 -107.03 -120.79 -35.51
N ALA A 283 -107.79 -119.77 -35.94
CA ALA A 283 -109.23 -119.89 -36.19
C ALA A 283 -109.55 -120.78 -37.41
N GLU A 284 -108.77 -120.69 -38.49
CA GLU A 284 -108.90 -121.61 -39.63
C GLU A 284 -108.53 -123.06 -39.28
N GLU A 285 -107.51 -123.28 -38.45
CA GLU A 285 -107.16 -124.61 -37.94
C GLU A 285 -108.26 -125.15 -37.02
N THR A 286 -108.86 -124.29 -36.19
CA THR A 286 -110.03 -124.63 -35.39
C THR A 286 -111.23 -125.01 -36.27
N MET A 287 -111.47 -124.29 -37.37
CA MET A 287 -112.52 -124.66 -38.34
C MET A 287 -112.23 -126.00 -39.03
N LYS A 288 -110.98 -126.27 -39.43
CA LYS A 288 -110.56 -127.58 -39.99
C LYS A 288 -110.72 -128.72 -38.96
N SER A 289 -110.53 -128.44 -37.66
CA SER A 289 -110.81 -129.37 -36.56
C SER A 289 -112.32 -129.63 -36.37
N ILE A 290 -113.16 -128.63 -36.63
CA ILE A 290 -114.62 -128.77 -36.62
C ILE A 290 -115.09 -129.60 -37.83
N ASP A 291 -114.60 -129.32 -39.05
CA ASP A 291 -114.91 -130.13 -40.24
C ASP A 291 -114.50 -131.60 -40.06
N ALA A 292 -113.34 -131.86 -39.45
CA ALA A 292 -112.91 -133.21 -39.11
C ALA A 292 -113.86 -133.94 -38.14
N LYS A 293 -114.45 -133.20 -37.18
CA LYS A 293 -115.50 -133.74 -36.29
C LYS A 293 -116.84 -133.93 -37.01
N THR A 294 -117.19 -133.04 -37.94
CA THR A 294 -118.39 -133.17 -38.78
C THR A 294 -118.29 -134.37 -39.72
N GLN A 295 -117.10 -134.75 -40.16
CA GLN A 295 -116.88 -135.98 -40.93
C GLN A 295 -117.08 -137.24 -40.06
N LEU A 296 -116.58 -137.22 -38.82
CA LEU A 296 -116.80 -138.29 -37.82
C LEU A 296 -118.28 -138.53 -37.47
N VAL A 297 -119.16 -137.51 -37.63
CA VAL A 297 -120.61 -137.69 -37.49
C VAL A 297 -121.19 -138.43 -38.70
N LYS A 298 -120.82 -138.04 -39.93
CA LYS A 298 -121.31 -138.68 -41.17
C LYS A 298 -120.95 -140.17 -41.23
N ASP A 299 -119.74 -140.53 -40.81
CA ASP A 299 -119.29 -141.93 -40.81
C ASP A 299 -120.03 -142.78 -39.76
N SER A 300 -120.66 -142.15 -38.75
CA SER A 300 -121.55 -142.80 -37.78
C SER A 300 -122.98 -142.99 -38.29
N GLU A 301 -123.47 -142.15 -39.20
CA GLU A 301 -124.85 -142.22 -39.73
C GLU A 301 -125.04 -143.35 -40.76
N VAL A 302 -123.97 -143.71 -41.49
CA VAL A 302 -124.02 -144.68 -42.59
C VAL A 302 -124.45 -146.09 -42.11
N GLU A 303 -123.87 -146.59 -41.02
CA GLU A 303 -124.18 -147.97 -40.56
C GLU A 303 -125.50 -148.08 -39.79
N SER A 304 -126.03 -146.97 -39.24
CA SER A 304 -127.39 -146.93 -38.71
C SER A 304 -128.45 -146.97 -39.84
N THR A 305 -128.18 -146.25 -40.93
CA THR A 305 -129.11 -146.11 -42.07
C THR A 305 -129.37 -147.43 -42.80
N ARG A 306 -128.41 -148.37 -42.74
CA ARG A 306 -128.50 -149.68 -43.41
C ARG A 306 -129.49 -150.66 -42.75
N LEU A 307 -129.83 -150.49 -41.46
CA LEU A 307 -130.72 -151.40 -40.72
C LEU A 307 -132.15 -150.85 -40.49
N ILE A 308 -132.42 -149.56 -40.71
CA ILE A 308 -133.76 -148.96 -40.54
C ILE A 308 -134.40 -148.57 -41.90
N SER A 309 -133.62 -148.57 -42.99
CA SER A 309 -134.19 -148.52 -44.34
C SER A 309 -134.91 -149.82 -44.77
N GLU A 310 -134.85 -150.87 -43.94
CA GLU A 310 -135.74 -152.05 -43.92
C GLU A 310 -136.74 -151.96 -42.74
N ALA A 311 -137.94 -151.39 -42.88
CA ALA A 311 -138.46 -150.64 -44.01
C ALA A 311 -139.41 -149.50 -43.58
N ARG A 312 -138.86 -148.30 -43.42
CA ARG A 312 -139.07 -147.22 -44.41
C ARG A 312 -140.46 -147.17 -45.07
N LYS A 313 -141.53 -146.89 -44.32
CA LYS A 313 -142.86 -146.64 -44.92
C LYS A 313 -143.73 -145.55 -44.29
N LYS A 314 -143.51 -145.15 -43.02
CA LYS A 314 -144.23 -144.06 -42.34
C LYS A 314 -143.39 -143.43 -41.18
N ALA A 315 -142.35 -142.63 -41.38
CA ALA A 315 -141.86 -141.90 -42.55
C ALA A 315 -142.80 -140.84 -43.15
N ALA A 316 -143.69 -140.25 -42.34
CA ALA A 316 -144.53 -139.11 -42.76
C ALA A 316 -144.79 -138.12 -41.61
N ASP A 317 -145.71 -138.44 -40.69
CA ASP A 317 -146.48 -137.39 -40.02
C ASP A 317 -145.85 -136.79 -38.75
N ILE A 318 -145.06 -137.58 -38.00
CA ILE A 318 -144.44 -137.14 -36.73
C ILE A 318 -143.28 -136.13 -36.97
N SER A 319 -142.66 -136.14 -38.14
CA SER A 319 -141.43 -135.37 -38.43
C SER A 319 -141.66 -133.85 -38.59
N ARG A 320 -142.89 -133.35 -38.46
CA ARG A 320 -143.24 -131.95 -38.70
C ARG A 320 -143.12 -131.06 -37.45
N GLU A 321 -143.10 -131.64 -36.25
CA GLU A 321 -143.18 -130.87 -34.99
C GLU A 321 -141.80 -130.55 -34.40
N MET A 322 -140.88 -131.52 -34.33
CA MET A 322 -139.53 -131.32 -33.74
C MET A 322 -138.60 -130.36 -34.50
N ASN A 323 -138.87 -130.07 -35.78
CA ASN A 323 -137.96 -129.28 -36.63
C ASN A 323 -138.07 -127.75 -36.42
N SER A 324 -138.98 -127.26 -35.59
CA SER A 324 -139.11 -125.83 -35.29
C SER A 324 -138.14 -125.35 -34.19
N GLU A 325 -137.93 -126.16 -33.15
CA GLU A 325 -137.19 -125.74 -31.95
C GLU A 325 -135.66 -125.79 -32.14
N ALA A 326 -135.14 -126.80 -32.84
CA ALA A 326 -133.70 -126.98 -33.06
C ALA A 326 -133.08 -125.83 -33.90
N ALA A 327 -133.82 -125.30 -34.87
CA ALA A 327 -133.34 -124.21 -35.74
C ALA A 327 -133.17 -122.88 -34.97
N ALA A 328 -134.05 -122.61 -33.99
CA ALA A 328 -133.99 -121.40 -33.19
C ALA A 328 -132.74 -121.36 -32.27
N ALA A 329 -132.40 -122.50 -31.65
CA ALA A 329 -131.25 -122.60 -30.76
C ALA A 329 -129.92 -122.33 -31.47
N ILE A 330 -129.73 -122.89 -32.68
CA ILE A 330 -128.49 -122.74 -33.45
C ILE A 330 -128.28 -121.28 -33.91
N SER A 331 -129.37 -120.61 -34.35
CA SER A 331 -129.30 -119.20 -34.77
C SER A 331 -128.95 -118.22 -33.63
N GLY A 332 -129.30 -118.54 -32.39
CA GLY A 332 -128.93 -117.71 -31.23
C GLY A 332 -127.43 -117.81 -30.92
N ILE A 333 -126.89 -119.03 -30.90
CA ILE A 333 -125.50 -119.29 -30.54
C ILE A 333 -124.52 -118.63 -31.53
N THR A 334 -124.83 -118.64 -32.84
CA THR A 334 -123.99 -117.99 -33.85
C THR A 334 -124.02 -116.45 -33.75
N SER A 335 -125.20 -115.85 -33.51
CA SER A 335 -125.35 -114.40 -33.26
C SER A 335 -124.48 -113.94 -32.09
N ASP A 336 -124.56 -114.64 -30.95
CA ASP A 336 -123.90 -114.21 -29.73
C ASP A 336 -122.40 -114.51 -29.71
N ALA A 337 -121.95 -115.54 -30.43
CA ALA A 337 -120.54 -115.77 -30.69
C ALA A 337 -119.94 -114.65 -31.56
N GLN A 338 -120.60 -114.27 -32.66
CA GLN A 338 -120.13 -113.20 -33.54
C GLN A 338 -120.09 -111.85 -32.83
N LYS A 339 -121.16 -111.47 -32.10
CA LYS A 339 -121.19 -110.21 -31.33
C LYS A 339 -120.09 -110.14 -30.28
N LYS A 340 -119.78 -111.24 -29.58
CA LYS A 340 -118.67 -111.28 -28.62
C LYS A 340 -117.31 -111.16 -29.30
N ALA A 341 -117.11 -111.77 -30.47
CA ALA A 341 -115.88 -111.60 -31.24
C ALA A 341 -115.69 -110.14 -31.71
N GLU A 342 -116.75 -109.52 -32.23
CA GLU A 342 -116.74 -108.11 -32.65
C GLU A 342 -116.51 -107.16 -31.47
N GLN A 343 -117.15 -107.41 -30.33
CA GLN A 343 -116.95 -106.65 -29.09
C GLN A 343 -115.50 -106.76 -28.58
N ILE A 344 -114.93 -107.96 -28.49
CA ILE A 344 -113.53 -108.17 -28.07
C ILE A 344 -112.55 -107.44 -29.02
N VAL A 345 -112.79 -107.46 -30.32
CA VAL A 345 -111.99 -106.73 -31.31
C VAL A 345 -112.14 -105.21 -31.15
N HIS A 346 -113.31 -104.70 -30.80
CA HIS A 346 -113.54 -103.28 -30.55
C HIS A 346 -112.89 -102.81 -29.24
N GLU A 347 -113.03 -103.58 -28.16
CA GLU A 347 -112.43 -103.30 -26.85
C GLU A 347 -110.90 -103.36 -26.92
N ALA A 348 -110.33 -104.33 -27.65
CA ALA A 348 -108.90 -104.41 -27.91
C ALA A 348 -108.37 -103.20 -28.69
N LYS A 349 -109.09 -102.76 -29.74
CA LYS A 349 -108.74 -101.54 -30.50
C LYS A 349 -108.81 -100.28 -29.64
N GLN A 350 -109.86 -100.12 -28.82
CA GLN A 350 -109.99 -98.97 -27.93
C GLN A 350 -108.89 -98.97 -26.86
N THR A 351 -108.62 -100.12 -26.24
CA THR A 351 -107.56 -100.26 -25.23
C THR A 351 -106.18 -99.96 -25.82
N ALA A 352 -105.88 -100.43 -27.04
CA ALA A 352 -104.63 -100.09 -27.72
C ALA A 352 -104.51 -98.59 -28.04
N ALA A 353 -105.60 -97.95 -28.48
CA ALA A 353 -105.63 -96.51 -28.72
C ALA A 353 -105.45 -95.70 -27.41
N GLU A 354 -106.10 -96.10 -26.32
CA GLU A 354 -105.93 -95.46 -25.02
C GLU A 354 -104.50 -95.62 -24.46
N ILE A 355 -103.90 -96.81 -24.57
CA ILE A 355 -102.52 -97.05 -24.14
C ILE A 355 -101.56 -96.19 -24.97
N SER A 356 -101.75 -96.13 -26.29
CA SER A 356 -100.95 -95.28 -27.18
C SER A 356 -101.09 -93.79 -26.83
N ALA A 357 -102.31 -93.31 -26.59
CA ALA A 357 -102.56 -91.92 -26.20
C ALA A 357 -102.00 -91.57 -24.82
N LYS A 358 -102.12 -92.48 -23.83
CA LYS A 358 -101.54 -92.32 -22.49
C LYS A 358 -100.01 -92.31 -22.54
N ALA A 359 -99.40 -93.25 -23.24
CA ALA A 359 -97.94 -93.31 -23.42
C ALA A 359 -97.39 -92.07 -24.14
N LYS A 360 -98.05 -91.62 -25.22
CA LYS A 360 -97.68 -90.38 -25.93
C LYS A 360 -97.78 -89.16 -25.03
N LYS A 361 -98.91 -88.96 -24.35
CA LYS A 361 -99.14 -87.82 -23.46
C LYS A 361 -98.16 -87.81 -22.26
N GLN A 362 -97.80 -88.98 -21.74
CA GLN A 362 -96.79 -89.09 -20.68
C GLN A 362 -95.39 -88.74 -21.20
N ALA A 363 -94.97 -89.27 -22.35
CA ALA A 363 -93.69 -88.93 -22.97
C ALA A 363 -93.57 -87.44 -23.34
N GLU A 364 -94.65 -86.82 -23.84
CA GLU A 364 -94.73 -85.38 -24.10
C GLU A 364 -94.65 -84.55 -22.81
N GLY A 365 -95.29 -85.01 -21.72
CA GLY A 365 -95.21 -84.38 -20.40
C GLY A 365 -93.83 -84.47 -19.76
N GLU A 366 -93.21 -85.66 -19.78
CA GLU A 366 -91.86 -85.87 -19.23
C GLU A 366 -90.80 -85.13 -20.05
N SER A 367 -90.88 -85.18 -21.39
CA SER A 367 -89.98 -84.42 -22.28
C SER A 367 -90.10 -82.91 -22.08
N SER A 368 -91.32 -82.36 -22.03
CA SER A 368 -91.52 -80.92 -21.79
C SER A 368 -91.08 -80.50 -20.39
N SER A 369 -91.25 -81.34 -19.37
CA SER A 369 -90.71 -81.12 -18.02
C SER A 369 -89.19 -81.06 -18.02
N ILE A 370 -88.51 -82.03 -18.66
CA ILE A 370 -87.04 -82.09 -18.76
C ILE A 370 -86.50 -80.87 -19.51
N ILE A 371 -87.12 -80.48 -20.63
CA ILE A 371 -86.71 -79.30 -21.42
C ILE A 371 -86.90 -78.00 -20.60
N ALA A 372 -88.01 -77.88 -19.87
CA ALA A 372 -88.26 -76.71 -19.02
C ALA A 372 -87.26 -76.61 -17.85
N GLU A 373 -86.94 -77.73 -17.20
CA GLU A 373 -85.98 -77.77 -16.10
C GLU A 373 -84.53 -77.54 -16.59
N ALA A 374 -84.16 -78.11 -17.74
CA ALA A 374 -82.87 -77.87 -18.38
C ALA A 374 -82.69 -76.39 -18.77
N ARG A 375 -83.70 -75.78 -19.42
CA ARG A 375 -83.69 -74.34 -19.72
C ARG A 375 -83.58 -73.50 -18.45
N LYS A 376 -84.36 -73.81 -17.41
CA LYS A 376 -84.29 -73.08 -16.13
C LYS A 376 -82.91 -73.16 -15.48
N LYS A 377 -82.24 -74.31 -15.51
CA LYS A 377 -80.87 -74.47 -15.01
C LYS A 377 -79.85 -73.72 -15.86
N ALA A 378 -79.96 -73.77 -17.19
CA ALA A 378 -79.10 -73.00 -18.09
C ALA A 378 -79.25 -71.47 -17.90
N GLU A 379 -80.49 -70.99 -17.71
CA GLU A 379 -80.80 -69.59 -17.40
C GLU A 379 -80.17 -69.17 -16.06
N GLN A 380 -80.32 -70.00 -15.01
CA GLN A 380 -79.68 -69.77 -13.71
C GLN A 380 -78.15 -69.72 -13.82
N PHE A 381 -77.51 -70.69 -14.48
CA PHE A 381 -76.06 -70.67 -14.68
C PHE A 381 -75.61 -69.45 -15.50
N SER A 382 -76.38 -69.02 -16.51
CA SER A 382 -76.06 -67.80 -17.28
C SER A 382 -76.11 -66.55 -16.40
N VAL A 383 -77.13 -66.42 -15.55
CA VAL A 383 -77.30 -65.29 -14.62
C VAL A 383 -76.23 -65.31 -13.53
N GLU A 384 -75.94 -66.48 -12.94
CA GLU A 384 -74.93 -66.64 -11.89
C GLU A 384 -73.51 -66.39 -12.44
N ALA A 385 -73.17 -66.89 -13.62
CA ALA A 385 -71.89 -66.62 -14.28
C ALA A 385 -71.71 -65.13 -14.62
N LYS A 386 -72.73 -64.48 -15.19
CA LYS A 386 -72.72 -63.02 -15.46
C LYS A 386 -72.56 -62.22 -14.17
N ARG A 387 -73.23 -62.63 -13.10
CA ARG A 387 -73.15 -61.97 -11.79
C ARG A 387 -71.78 -62.16 -11.14
N ALA A 388 -71.21 -63.36 -11.18
CA ALA A 388 -69.86 -63.64 -10.69
C ALA A 388 -68.80 -62.86 -11.47
N ALA A 389 -68.89 -62.80 -12.81
CA ALA A 389 -67.99 -62.02 -13.64
C ALA A 389 -68.08 -60.51 -13.33
N ALA A 390 -69.29 -59.98 -13.11
CA ALA A 390 -69.49 -58.60 -12.67
C ALA A 390 -68.91 -58.32 -11.28
N ASP A 391 -69.12 -59.21 -10.30
CA ASP A 391 -68.57 -59.12 -8.94
C ASP A 391 -67.04 -59.15 -8.95
N ILE A 392 -66.43 -60.05 -9.74
CA ILE A 392 -64.97 -60.15 -9.91
C ILE A 392 -64.42 -58.87 -10.57
N SER A 393 -65.06 -58.37 -11.62
CA SER A 393 -64.65 -57.12 -12.28
C SER A 393 -64.79 -55.89 -11.37
N ALA A 394 -65.84 -55.83 -10.56
CA ALA A 394 -66.05 -54.74 -9.61
C ALA A 394 -65.02 -54.75 -8.47
N ARG A 395 -64.70 -55.94 -7.91
CA ARG A 395 -63.66 -56.09 -6.87
C ARG A 395 -62.28 -55.76 -7.43
N ALA A 396 -61.90 -56.33 -8.58
CA ALA A 396 -60.62 -56.05 -9.21
C ALA A 396 -60.40 -54.55 -9.53
N LYS A 397 -61.48 -53.81 -9.84
CA LYS A 397 -61.43 -52.34 -9.97
C LYS A 397 -61.28 -51.64 -8.62
N ALA A 398 -62.09 -52.00 -7.61
CA ALA A 398 -62.01 -51.40 -6.28
C ALA A 398 -60.63 -51.61 -5.63
N ASP A 399 -60.09 -52.83 -5.70
CA ASP A 399 -58.78 -53.19 -5.17
C ASP A 399 -57.67 -52.38 -5.89
N ALA A 400 -57.74 -52.25 -7.22
CA ALA A 400 -56.81 -51.46 -8.00
C ALA A 400 -56.92 -49.95 -7.73
N GLU A 401 -58.12 -49.40 -7.57
CA GLU A 401 -58.37 -48.01 -7.21
C GLU A 401 -57.87 -47.69 -5.79
N GLU A 402 -58.02 -48.63 -4.84
CA GLU A 402 -57.48 -48.49 -3.48
C GLU A 402 -55.95 -48.49 -3.48
N ASP A 403 -55.30 -49.43 -4.18
CA ASP A 403 -53.85 -49.51 -4.25
C ASP A 403 -53.21 -48.35 -5.04
N ILE A 404 -53.84 -47.88 -6.12
CA ILE A 404 -53.45 -46.64 -6.80
C ILE A 404 -53.58 -45.45 -5.82
N SER A 405 -54.66 -45.38 -5.04
CA SER A 405 -54.87 -44.31 -4.07
C SER A 405 -53.82 -44.32 -2.95
N LYS A 406 -53.50 -45.49 -2.39
CA LYS A 406 -52.39 -45.67 -1.41
C LYS A 406 -51.05 -45.25 -2.01
N MET A 407 -50.75 -45.70 -3.23
CA MET A 407 -49.47 -45.42 -3.90
C MET A 407 -49.29 -43.93 -4.22
N LEU A 408 -50.36 -43.25 -4.66
CA LEU A 408 -50.38 -41.81 -4.86
C LEU A 408 -50.27 -41.03 -3.55
N ALA A 409 -50.90 -41.49 -2.47
CA ALA A 409 -50.80 -40.88 -1.15
C ALA A 409 -49.38 -41.00 -0.56
N ASP A 410 -48.77 -42.18 -0.62
CA ASP A 410 -47.41 -42.41 -0.12
C ASP A 410 -46.35 -41.71 -1.00
N THR A 411 -46.54 -41.66 -2.32
CA THR A 411 -45.69 -40.87 -3.22
C THR A 411 -45.79 -39.37 -2.94
N ARG A 412 -46.99 -38.83 -2.71
CA ARG A 412 -47.18 -37.43 -2.28
C ARG A 412 -46.54 -37.18 -0.91
N GLY A 413 -46.70 -38.10 0.05
CA GLY A 413 -46.09 -38.00 1.37
C GLY A 413 -44.55 -38.06 1.34
N LYS A 414 -43.96 -38.83 0.42
CA LYS A 414 -42.52 -38.87 0.17
C LYS A 414 -42.03 -37.60 -0.52
N ALA A 415 -42.75 -37.12 -1.55
CA ALA A 415 -42.44 -35.87 -2.24
C ALA A 415 -42.47 -34.66 -1.28
N ALA A 416 -43.51 -34.53 -0.45
CA ALA A 416 -43.62 -33.50 0.57
C ALA A 416 -42.42 -33.55 1.53
N LYS A 417 -42.10 -34.72 2.11
CA LYS A 417 -40.92 -34.88 2.99
C LYS A 417 -39.58 -34.53 2.33
N ILE A 418 -39.45 -34.69 1.01
CA ILE A 418 -38.26 -34.27 0.26
C ILE A 418 -38.23 -32.75 0.11
N VAL A 419 -39.36 -32.10 -0.20
CA VAL A 419 -39.48 -30.64 -0.26
C VAL A 419 -39.25 -30.01 1.12
N ASP A 420 -39.98 -30.45 2.15
CA ASP A 420 -39.81 -29.98 3.53
C ASP A 420 -38.36 -30.08 4.02
N LYS A 421 -37.62 -31.10 3.56
CA LYS A 421 -36.20 -31.28 3.89
C LYS A 421 -35.33 -30.33 3.07
N ALA A 422 -35.54 -30.24 1.76
CA ALA A 422 -34.78 -29.34 0.89
C ALA A 422 -34.93 -27.87 1.30
N GLU A 423 -36.12 -27.45 1.72
CA GLU A 423 -36.38 -26.10 2.25
C GLU A 423 -35.62 -25.85 3.56
N ARG A 424 -35.68 -26.78 4.53
CA ARG A 424 -34.91 -26.67 5.79
C ARG A 424 -33.40 -26.75 5.59
N ASP A 425 -32.92 -27.60 4.70
CA ASP A 425 -31.49 -27.68 4.34
C ASP A 425 -31.04 -26.36 3.67
N ALA A 426 -31.86 -25.77 2.79
CA ALA A 426 -31.59 -24.48 2.14
C ALA A 426 -31.67 -23.27 3.09
N GLU A 427 -32.64 -23.22 4.00
CA GLU A 427 -32.74 -22.20 5.04
C GLU A 427 -31.55 -22.26 6.00
N THR A 428 -31.18 -23.48 6.43
CA THR A 428 -29.98 -23.72 7.24
C THR A 428 -28.70 -23.25 6.52
N LEU A 429 -28.58 -23.50 5.21
CA LEU A 429 -27.45 -23.03 4.41
C LEU A 429 -27.45 -21.49 4.29
N SER A 430 -28.61 -20.87 4.06
CA SER A 430 -28.79 -19.42 3.98
C SER A 430 -28.41 -18.71 5.29
N LEU A 431 -28.81 -19.27 6.44
CA LEU A 431 -28.45 -18.75 7.76
C LEU A 431 -26.94 -18.90 8.04
N LYS A 432 -26.31 -20.02 7.65
CA LYS A 432 -24.85 -20.18 7.74
C LYS A 432 -24.11 -19.17 6.88
N LEU A 433 -24.48 -19.04 5.60
CA LEU A 433 -23.85 -18.09 4.68
C LEU A 433 -23.99 -16.64 5.15
N LYS A 434 -25.13 -16.26 5.76
CA LYS A 434 -25.30 -14.94 6.41
C LYS A 434 -24.36 -14.77 7.60
N ALA A 435 -24.26 -15.76 8.49
CA ALA A 435 -23.38 -15.70 9.66
C ALA A 435 -21.89 -15.67 9.27
N GLU A 436 -21.50 -16.45 8.26
CA GLU A 436 -20.14 -16.46 7.69
C GLU A 436 -19.82 -15.12 7.04
N ALA A 437 -20.70 -14.58 6.19
CA ALA A 437 -20.53 -13.27 5.59
C ALA A 437 -20.45 -12.14 6.63
N GLU A 438 -21.32 -12.15 7.64
CA GLU A 438 -21.25 -11.20 8.76
C GLU A 438 -19.92 -11.29 9.51
N ASN A 439 -19.43 -12.50 9.80
CA ASN A 439 -18.18 -12.69 10.50
C ASN A 439 -16.98 -12.27 9.65
N THR A 440 -16.98 -12.57 8.34
CA THR A 440 -15.97 -12.07 7.39
C THR A 440 -15.98 -10.54 7.33
N VAL A 441 -17.15 -9.89 7.27
CA VAL A 441 -17.26 -8.43 7.29
C VAL A 441 -16.75 -7.84 8.62
N LYS A 442 -17.12 -8.44 9.77
CA LYS A 442 -16.60 -8.04 11.10
C LYS A 442 -15.07 -8.16 11.16
N GLU A 443 -14.50 -9.24 10.62
CA GLU A 443 -13.06 -9.47 10.61
C GLU A 443 -12.32 -8.52 9.65
N ILE A 444 -12.89 -8.22 8.47
CA ILE A 444 -12.37 -7.22 7.53
C ILE A 444 -12.38 -5.83 8.17
N ILE A 445 -13.49 -5.44 8.83
CA ILE A 445 -13.59 -4.15 9.54
C ILE A 445 -12.56 -4.08 10.69
N ALA A 446 -12.37 -5.16 11.44
CA ALA A 446 -11.35 -5.22 12.49
C ALA A 446 -9.92 -5.09 11.94
N LYS A 447 -9.59 -5.83 10.87
CA LYS A 447 -8.27 -5.75 10.19
C LYS A 447 -8.03 -4.37 9.58
N ALA A 448 -9.04 -3.78 8.93
CA ALA A 448 -8.97 -2.44 8.36
C ALA A 448 -8.77 -1.37 9.44
N LYS A 449 -9.52 -1.46 10.56
CA LYS A 449 -9.34 -0.58 11.71
C LYS A 449 -7.93 -0.71 12.30
N VAL A 450 -7.43 -1.93 12.51
CA VAL A 450 -6.07 -2.14 13.04
C VAL A 450 -4.99 -1.64 12.07
N LYS A 451 -5.15 -1.75 10.74
CA LYS A 451 -4.21 -1.12 9.78
C LYS A 451 -4.29 0.41 9.88
N ALA A 452 -5.49 1.00 9.92
CA ALA A 452 -5.70 2.44 10.05
C ALA A 452 -5.15 3.02 11.37
N ASP A 453 -5.41 2.37 12.51
CA ASP A 453 -4.90 2.79 13.83
C ASP A 453 -3.36 2.73 13.87
N ASN A 454 -2.75 1.69 13.29
CA ASN A 454 -1.28 1.57 13.19
C ASN A 454 -0.67 2.61 12.25
N ASP A 455 -1.25 2.83 11.07
CA ASP A 455 -0.72 3.79 10.09
C ASP A 455 -0.93 5.24 10.55
N SER A 456 -2.02 5.52 11.29
CA SER A 456 -2.20 6.77 12.04
C SER A 456 -1.13 6.95 13.12
N ALA A 457 -0.84 5.93 13.92
CA ALA A 457 0.22 6.00 14.94
C ALA A 457 1.61 6.22 14.34
N LYS A 458 1.92 5.61 13.17
CA LYS A 458 3.14 5.91 12.40
C LYS A 458 3.17 7.36 11.94
N LEU A 459 2.10 7.86 11.30
CA LEU A 459 2.03 9.24 10.81
C LEU A 459 2.18 10.27 11.94
N ILE A 460 1.59 10.03 13.11
CA ILE A 460 1.77 10.84 14.32
C ILE A 460 3.23 10.80 14.78
N THR A 461 3.86 9.63 14.77
CA THR A 461 5.28 9.46 15.16
C THR A 461 6.22 10.16 14.17
N ASP A 462 6.02 10.01 12.86
CA ASP A 462 6.81 10.67 11.82
C ASP A 462 6.61 12.19 11.81
N ALA A 463 5.38 12.67 12.04
CA ALA A 463 5.10 14.09 12.19
C ALA A 463 5.79 14.66 13.44
N LYS A 464 5.78 13.94 14.56
CA LYS A 464 6.49 14.31 15.79
C LYS A 464 8.01 14.34 15.57
N ASN A 465 8.59 13.30 14.97
CA ASN A 465 10.02 13.22 14.67
C ASN A 465 10.47 14.36 13.73
N LYS A 466 9.66 14.70 12.73
CA LYS A 466 9.90 15.86 11.85
C LYS A 466 9.79 17.18 12.61
N ALA A 467 8.80 17.35 13.49
CA ALA A 467 8.68 18.54 14.33
C ALA A 467 9.87 18.70 15.28
N GLU A 468 10.31 17.64 15.96
CA GLU A 468 11.51 17.65 16.81
C GLU A 468 12.78 17.95 16.01
N THR A 469 12.89 17.44 14.77
CA THR A 469 14.00 17.77 13.86
C THR A 469 13.99 19.26 13.49
N ILE A 470 12.85 19.80 13.07
CA ILE A 470 12.69 21.23 12.71
C ILE A 470 12.97 22.14 13.91
N ILE A 471 12.52 21.76 15.11
CA ILE A 471 12.82 22.49 16.36
C ILE A 471 14.32 22.43 16.66
N GLY A 472 14.96 21.27 16.53
CA GLY A 472 16.41 21.12 16.73
C GLY A 472 17.24 21.93 15.73
N GLU A 473 16.85 21.98 14.46
CA GLU A 473 17.46 22.84 13.44
C GLU A 473 17.24 24.33 13.73
N ALA A 474 16.03 24.72 14.13
CA ALA A 474 15.70 26.09 14.51
C ALA A 474 16.50 26.54 15.76
N GLU A 475 16.61 25.70 16.79
CA GLU A 475 17.49 25.93 17.95
C GLU A 475 18.95 26.05 17.55
N GLN A 476 19.46 25.16 16.69
CA GLN A 476 20.85 25.20 16.27
C GLN A 476 21.14 26.48 15.46
N ASN A 477 20.20 26.94 14.63
CA ASN A 477 20.32 28.17 13.87
C ASN A 477 20.17 29.42 14.76
N ALA A 478 19.27 29.41 15.76
CA ALA A 478 19.17 30.45 16.77
C ALA A 478 20.48 30.57 17.58
N ARG A 479 21.08 29.44 18.00
CA ARG A 479 22.40 29.43 18.67
C ARG A 479 23.49 30.02 17.77
N LYS A 480 23.56 29.62 16.48
CA LYS A 480 24.51 30.21 15.51
C LYS A 480 24.32 31.73 15.35
N LEU A 481 23.09 32.23 15.38
CA LEU A 481 22.81 33.66 15.31
C LEU A 481 23.25 34.38 16.60
N VAL A 482 22.91 33.85 17.77
CA VAL A 482 23.35 34.41 19.07
C VAL A 482 24.88 34.38 19.23
N ASP A 483 25.55 33.34 18.76
CA ASP A 483 27.02 33.26 18.80
C ASP A 483 27.67 34.18 17.75
N LYS A 484 27.04 34.39 16.58
CA LYS A 484 27.43 35.43 15.62
C LYS A 484 27.26 36.83 16.22
N GLU A 485 26.18 37.08 16.97
CA GLU A 485 25.89 38.35 17.64
C GLU A 485 26.86 38.64 18.79
N LYS A 486 27.28 37.60 19.55
CA LYS A 486 28.40 37.69 20.48
C LYS A 486 29.72 38.04 19.77
N ILE A 487 29.98 37.44 18.61
CA ILE A 487 31.18 37.74 17.82
C ILE A 487 31.17 39.19 17.32
N THR A 488 30.02 39.74 16.89
CA THR A 488 29.92 41.17 16.54
C THR A 488 30.08 42.07 17.76
N ALA A 489 29.46 41.77 18.91
CA ALA A 489 29.63 42.54 20.14
C ALA A 489 31.07 42.49 20.68
N GLN A 490 31.78 41.36 20.51
CA GLN A 490 33.20 41.23 20.81
C GLN A 490 34.05 42.05 19.83
N ALA A 491 33.77 41.98 18.53
CA ALA A 491 34.47 42.78 17.52
C ALA A 491 34.26 44.29 17.71
N GLU A 492 33.06 44.73 18.10
CA GLU A 492 32.77 46.12 18.49
C GLU A 492 33.53 46.53 19.76
N THR A 493 33.61 45.64 20.75
CA THR A 493 34.38 45.87 21.99
C THR A 493 35.87 45.96 21.72
N GLU A 494 36.41 45.14 20.81
CA GLU A 494 37.82 45.19 20.40
C GLU A 494 38.11 46.39 19.50
N ALA A 495 37.21 46.76 18.59
CA ALA A 495 37.31 48.00 17.81
C ALA A 495 37.27 49.25 18.71
N ALA A 496 36.41 49.27 19.73
CA ALA A 496 36.36 50.33 20.73
C ALA A 496 37.65 50.43 21.56
N LYS A 497 38.23 49.29 21.95
CA LYS A 497 39.56 49.24 22.59
C LYS A 497 40.66 49.76 21.66
N LEU A 498 40.73 49.28 20.42
CA LEU A 498 41.71 49.72 19.43
C LEU A 498 41.60 51.22 19.14
N LEU A 499 40.38 51.78 19.09
CA LEU A 499 40.16 53.22 18.98
C LEU A 499 40.58 53.99 20.24
N ALA A 500 40.36 53.42 21.44
CA ALA A 500 40.82 54.02 22.69
C ALA A 500 42.35 54.01 22.83
N ASP A 501 43.02 52.90 22.49
CA ASP A 501 44.48 52.78 22.51
C ASP A 501 45.13 53.60 21.37
N ALA A 502 44.50 53.71 20.20
CA ALA A 502 44.93 54.63 19.15
C ALA A 502 44.83 56.09 19.60
N ARG A 503 43.72 56.50 20.25
CA ARG A 503 43.56 57.84 20.83
C ARG A 503 44.58 58.11 21.94
N LYS A 504 44.83 57.14 22.82
CA LYS A 504 45.84 57.23 23.89
C LYS A 504 47.25 57.35 23.32
N THR A 505 47.56 56.60 22.27
CA THR A 505 48.84 56.68 21.55
C THR A 505 49.00 58.03 20.87
N ALA A 506 47.97 58.52 20.17
CA ALA A 506 47.97 59.84 19.54
C ALA A 506 48.15 60.98 20.57
N ALA A 507 47.45 60.93 21.71
CA ALA A 507 47.63 61.88 22.80
C ALA A 507 49.03 61.81 23.43
N THR A 508 49.63 60.62 23.52
CA THR A 508 51.00 60.44 24.00
C THR A 508 52.02 61.00 23.00
N VAL A 509 51.80 60.80 21.69
CA VAL A 509 52.64 61.37 20.62
C VAL A 509 52.53 62.90 20.59
N LEU A 510 51.32 63.45 20.74
CA LEU A 510 51.10 64.90 20.83
C LEU A 510 51.78 65.49 22.08
N GLY A 511 51.55 64.94 23.26
CA GLY A 511 52.22 65.42 24.50
C GLY A 511 53.75 65.30 24.44
N ASN A 512 54.29 64.25 23.81
CA ASN A 512 55.73 64.13 23.57
C ASN A 512 56.24 65.17 22.56
N ALA A 513 55.47 65.49 21.52
CA ALA A 513 55.82 66.55 20.57
C ALA A 513 55.74 67.94 21.22
N GLU A 514 54.71 68.23 22.01
CA GLU A 514 54.57 69.46 22.81
C GLU A 514 55.74 69.62 23.80
N ASN A 515 56.10 68.56 24.53
CA ASN A 515 57.27 68.55 25.40
C ASN A 515 58.58 68.78 24.61
N THR A 516 58.76 68.13 23.46
CA THR A 516 59.95 68.32 22.60
C THR A 516 60.03 69.76 22.07
N VAL A 517 58.91 70.37 21.71
CA VAL A 517 58.82 71.78 21.29
C VAL A 517 59.11 72.71 22.47
N ALA A 518 58.58 72.43 23.66
CA ALA A 518 58.85 73.20 24.87
C ALA A 518 60.33 73.12 25.29
N GLU A 519 60.95 71.95 25.24
CA GLU A 519 62.39 71.77 25.46
C GLU A 519 63.22 72.52 24.42
N ALA A 520 62.86 72.44 23.13
CA ALA A 520 63.55 73.17 22.07
C ALA A 520 63.44 74.69 22.22
N VAL A 521 62.26 75.21 22.58
CA VAL A 521 62.03 76.65 22.85
C VAL A 521 62.78 77.11 24.09
N ASN A 522 62.75 76.34 25.18
CA ASN A 522 63.49 76.67 26.40
C ASN A 522 65.01 76.62 26.20
N LYS A 523 65.49 75.63 25.44
CA LYS A 523 66.91 75.53 25.06
C LYS A 523 67.33 76.69 24.17
N ALA A 524 66.58 77.00 23.11
CA ALA A 524 66.86 78.13 22.23
C ALA A 524 66.86 79.46 23.02
N LYS A 525 65.91 79.64 23.95
CA LYS A 525 65.89 80.78 24.85
C LYS A 525 67.16 80.86 25.71
N ALA A 526 67.53 79.78 26.39
CA ALA A 526 68.76 79.72 27.21
C ALA A 526 70.04 79.97 26.38
N GLU A 527 70.09 79.48 25.14
CA GLU A 527 71.19 79.72 24.20
C GLU A 527 71.24 81.19 23.78
N THR A 528 70.10 81.83 23.44
CA THR A 528 70.05 83.28 23.14
C THR A 528 70.36 84.16 24.35
N GLU A 529 69.94 83.78 25.56
CA GLU A 529 70.30 84.47 26.79
C GLU A 529 71.82 84.37 27.04
N ALA A 530 72.42 83.18 26.92
CA ALA A 530 73.86 82.99 27.05
C ALA A 530 74.67 83.73 25.98
N GLU A 531 74.19 83.78 24.73
CA GLU A 531 74.78 84.57 23.64
C GLU A 531 74.68 86.08 23.90
N SER A 532 73.54 86.55 24.42
CA SER A 532 73.36 87.96 24.81
C SER A 532 74.31 88.36 25.94
N VAL A 533 74.53 87.48 26.93
CA VAL A 533 75.49 87.71 28.02
C VAL A 533 76.93 87.72 27.50
N LYS A 534 77.29 86.85 26.55
CA LYS A 534 78.59 86.93 25.84
C LYS A 534 78.74 88.28 25.13
N LEU A 535 77.74 88.69 24.33
CA LEU A 535 77.76 89.94 23.58
C LEU A 535 77.89 91.17 24.49
N ILE A 536 77.15 91.20 25.61
CA ILE A 536 77.24 92.24 26.64
C ILE A 536 78.63 92.23 27.30
N SER A 537 79.21 91.06 27.61
CA SER A 537 80.54 90.97 28.22
C SER A 537 81.66 91.47 27.31
N VAL A 538 81.62 91.11 26.01
CA VAL A 538 82.54 91.59 24.98
C VAL A 538 82.40 93.11 24.77
N THR A 539 81.16 93.62 24.75
CA THR A 539 80.88 95.05 24.60
C THR A 539 81.37 95.84 25.83
N ARG A 540 81.16 95.31 27.04
CA ARG A 540 81.64 95.90 28.31
C ARG A 540 83.17 95.83 28.43
N ALA A 541 83.82 94.81 27.86
CA ALA A 541 85.27 94.72 27.77
C ALA A 541 85.85 95.83 26.86
N LYS A 542 85.32 95.96 25.62
CA LYS A 542 85.71 97.05 24.70
C LYS A 542 85.43 98.43 25.27
N ALA A 543 84.32 98.62 25.99
CA ALA A 543 84.03 99.89 26.66
C ALA A 543 85.11 100.24 27.71
N LYS A 544 85.56 99.26 28.51
CA LYS A 544 86.67 99.46 29.46
C LYS A 544 88.01 99.74 28.77
N GLU A 545 88.28 99.08 27.64
CA GLU A 545 89.48 99.29 26.83
C GLU A 545 89.53 100.74 26.29
N ILE A 546 88.42 101.22 25.73
CA ILE A 546 88.27 102.61 25.24
C ILE A 546 88.41 103.62 26.37
N ILE A 547 87.79 103.38 27.54
CA ILE A 547 87.92 104.26 28.71
C ILE A 547 89.37 104.30 29.22
N SER A 548 90.05 103.15 29.28
CA SER A 548 91.45 103.06 29.71
C SER A 548 92.40 103.81 28.77
N ASP A 549 92.20 103.70 27.45
CA ASP A 549 93.03 104.44 26.48
C ASP A 549 92.70 105.95 26.47
N ALA A 550 91.45 106.33 26.74
CA ALA A 550 91.07 107.73 26.94
C ALA A 550 91.67 108.32 28.23
N GLU A 551 91.65 107.59 29.35
CA GLU A 551 92.34 107.97 30.59
C GLU A 551 93.85 108.10 30.38
N ARG A 552 94.46 107.18 29.63
CA ARG A 552 95.88 107.20 29.31
C ARG A 552 96.25 108.44 28.52
N ARG A 553 95.52 108.76 27.45
CA ARG A 553 95.70 110.00 26.68
C ARG A 553 95.44 111.26 27.52
N GLY A 554 94.46 111.23 28.42
CA GLY A 554 94.21 112.31 29.37
C GLY A 554 95.41 112.56 30.28
N LYS A 555 96.03 111.50 30.81
CA LYS A 555 97.25 111.57 31.63
C LYS A 555 98.47 112.03 30.80
N GLU A 556 98.61 111.58 29.56
CA GLU A 556 99.66 112.03 28.63
C GLU A 556 99.52 113.53 28.30
N ILE A 557 98.30 114.04 28.12
CA ILE A 557 98.01 115.47 27.90
C ILE A 557 98.32 116.30 29.16
N VAL A 558 97.91 115.84 30.35
CA VAL A 558 98.19 116.53 31.61
C VAL A 558 99.70 116.57 31.88
N ALA A 559 100.41 115.45 31.78
CA ALA A 559 101.87 115.40 32.00
C ALA A 559 102.63 116.30 31.01
N LYS A 560 102.17 116.41 29.76
CA LYS A 560 102.74 117.34 28.79
C LYS A 560 102.46 118.81 29.16
N ALA A 561 101.25 119.13 29.59
CA ALA A 561 100.90 120.48 30.06
C ALA A 561 101.68 120.86 31.33
N GLU A 562 101.91 119.93 32.25
CA GLU A 562 102.72 120.11 33.46
C GLU A 562 104.20 120.35 33.11
N SER A 563 104.76 119.63 32.12
CA SER A 563 106.10 119.90 31.59
C SER A 563 106.20 121.31 30.99
N GLU A 564 105.32 121.65 30.04
CA GLU A 564 105.34 122.95 29.35
C GLU A 564 105.05 124.13 30.29
N ALA A 565 104.32 123.91 31.39
CA ALA A 565 104.12 124.89 32.46
C ALA A 565 105.34 124.98 33.39
N GLY A 566 105.98 123.86 33.74
CA GLY A 566 107.18 123.82 34.58
C GLY A 566 108.37 124.54 33.95
N ASP A 567 108.61 124.33 32.65
CA ASP A 567 109.68 124.99 31.90
C ASP A 567 109.44 126.52 31.85
N LYS A 568 108.20 126.94 31.55
CA LYS A 568 107.81 128.36 31.55
C LYS A 568 107.92 129.00 32.93
N TRP A 569 107.48 128.32 33.98
CA TRP A 569 107.54 128.87 35.34
C TRP A 569 108.98 128.99 35.85
N THR A 570 109.84 128.03 35.51
CA THR A 570 111.29 128.11 35.78
C THR A 570 111.92 129.31 35.07
N SER A 571 111.55 129.58 33.82
CA SER A 571 111.99 130.79 33.09
C SER A 571 111.56 132.10 33.76
N ILE A 572 110.32 132.18 34.23
CA ILE A 572 109.77 133.39 34.88
C ILE A 572 110.40 133.60 36.27
N VAL A 573 110.59 132.54 37.06
CA VAL A 573 111.25 132.60 38.38
C VAL A 573 112.71 133.05 38.25
N ASN A 574 113.42 132.63 37.20
CA ASN A 574 114.79 133.10 36.94
C ASN A 574 114.80 134.61 36.61
N GLN A 575 113.90 135.10 35.75
CA GLN A 575 113.78 136.55 35.49
C GLN A 575 113.39 137.34 36.74
N ALA A 576 112.46 136.84 37.55
CA ALA A 576 112.05 137.48 38.81
C ALA A 576 113.21 137.55 39.82
N THR A 577 114.05 136.50 39.87
CA THR A 577 115.26 136.47 40.71
C THR A 577 116.29 137.50 40.23
N GLU A 578 116.54 137.60 38.93
CA GLU A 578 117.48 138.57 38.34
C GLU A 578 117.04 140.04 38.59
N ILE A 579 115.73 140.29 38.52
CA ILE A 579 115.12 141.59 38.90
C ILE A 579 115.28 141.85 40.41
N ALA A 580 115.02 140.85 41.26
CA ALA A 580 115.15 140.99 42.71
C ALA A 580 116.59 141.31 43.14
N SER A 581 117.60 140.63 42.56
CA SER A 581 119.02 140.93 42.81
C SER A 581 119.38 142.38 42.47
N ARG A 582 118.96 142.89 41.30
CA ARG A 582 119.19 144.30 40.91
C ARG A 582 118.44 145.32 41.77
N THR A 583 117.36 144.90 42.44
CA THR A 583 116.59 145.78 43.33
C THR A 583 117.20 145.85 44.73
N LEU A 584 117.89 144.78 45.18
CA LEU A 584 118.50 144.68 46.50
C LEU A 584 119.84 145.44 46.64
N GLU A 585 120.60 145.66 45.56
CA GLU A 585 121.83 146.47 45.61
C GLU A 585 121.58 147.98 45.83
N LEU A 586 120.37 148.47 45.59
CA LEU A 586 120.00 149.90 45.73
C LEU A 586 119.33 150.25 47.07
N ALA A 587 119.06 149.26 47.93
CA ALA A 587 118.32 149.43 49.20
C ALA A 587 119.09 148.80 50.37
N GLY A 588 120.18 149.44 50.78
CA GLY A 588 121.09 148.92 51.81
C GLY A 588 120.45 148.78 53.20
N VAL A 589 120.06 147.55 53.56
CA VAL A 589 119.68 147.13 54.92
C VAL A 589 120.24 145.75 55.22
N GLU A 590 121.12 145.65 56.22
CA GLU A 590 121.63 144.37 56.75
C GLU A 590 120.76 143.88 57.92
N THR A 591 120.47 142.57 58.03
CA THR A 591 120.53 141.81 59.32
C THR A 591 120.18 140.29 59.20
N LYS A 592 121.21 139.45 59.40
CA LYS A 592 121.29 138.19 60.22
C LYS A 592 120.32 136.96 60.08
N PRO A 593 120.71 135.75 60.58
CA PRO A 593 120.16 134.44 60.14
C PRO A 593 119.80 133.41 61.27
N GLU A 594 119.76 132.10 60.92
CA GLU A 594 119.74 130.85 61.76
C GLU A 594 118.35 130.18 62.06
N PRO A 595 118.24 128.90 62.54
CA PRO A 595 118.67 127.69 61.82
C PRO A 595 117.69 126.44 61.86
N LYS A 596 118.18 125.31 61.32
CA LYS A 596 117.70 123.89 61.21
C LYS A 596 117.52 123.11 62.57
N PRO A 597 117.18 121.77 62.66
CA PRO A 597 116.52 120.77 61.75
C PRO A 597 115.61 119.63 62.36
N SER A 598 114.58 119.15 61.62
CA SER A 598 114.13 117.70 61.52
C SER A 598 113.61 116.95 62.80
N PRO A 599 113.36 115.60 62.86
CA PRO A 599 113.19 114.52 61.84
C PRO A 599 112.05 113.45 62.10
N LYS A 600 111.80 112.53 61.11
CA LYS A 600 111.16 111.16 61.21
C LYS A 600 109.63 111.12 61.56
N THR A 601 108.77 110.15 61.17
CA THR A 601 108.77 108.90 60.33
C THR A 601 107.29 108.58 59.87
N LYS A 602 106.76 107.45 59.34
CA LYS A 602 107.15 106.01 59.25
C LYS A 602 106.56 105.24 58.01
N LYS A 603 105.83 104.11 58.21
CA LYS A 603 105.24 103.10 57.26
C LYS A 603 104.39 102.08 58.10
N PRO A 604 103.73 100.99 57.60
CA PRO A 604 103.55 100.40 56.25
C PRO A 604 102.08 100.60 55.74
N ALA A 605 101.26 99.73 55.07
CA ALA A 605 101.22 98.34 54.54
C ALA A 605 100.10 98.27 53.42
N ALA A 606 99.89 97.29 52.50
CA ALA A 606 100.21 95.85 52.30
C ALA A 606 99.17 94.83 52.85
N ALA A 607 98.69 93.76 52.15
CA ALA A 607 98.87 93.29 50.75
C ALA A 607 97.89 92.15 50.32
N LYS A 608 97.72 91.94 48.99
CA LYS A 608 97.37 90.68 48.26
C LYS A 608 96.00 90.01 48.58
N LYS A 609 95.38 89.23 47.67
CA LYS A 609 95.92 88.38 46.59
C LYS A 609 95.32 88.69 45.22
#